data_AF-A0AB32WSS7-F1
#
_entry.id   AF-A0AB32WSS7-F1
#
_cell.length_a   1.000
_cell.length_b   1.000
_cell.length_c   1.000
_cell.angle_alpha   90.00
_cell.angle_beta   90.00
_cell.angle_gamma   90.00
#
_symmetry.space_group_name_H-M   'P 1'
#
loop_
_entity.id
_entity.type
_entity.pdbx_description
1 polymer ?
#
loop_
_entity_poly.entity_id
_entity_poly.type
_entity_poly.pdbx_seq_one_letter_code
_entity_poly.pdbx_strand_id
1 'polypeptide(L)'
;MPASISLMLCLPANPLLSISNTKLRSKTTKFITLKTNTWKIRAVIESSFSSSVFGSFHQTVGGQVLPERGCSEKDIVKSKNKKRVFFLDVNPLRYVGSKPSFQSFRHWVSLFFSQVSLTDPVIAVFDGEKCNERRRQLLPSYKAHRRKFFRQPTTSRKFVRSQVGRSQQLIMDVLRKCNVPVIKIEGNEADDVVATLVEQVLQRGYRVVIASPDKDFKQLISENVQIVLPLVELDRWSFYTLKHYVAQYNCDPHSDLSLRCIMGDEVDGVPGIQHLVPGFGRKTALKLLKKHGSLENLLNAAAVRTVGRQYAQEALTKHADYLRRNYEVLALRRDVDVHLQEEWLVERDTCNDSSVLSKFFRSLEDTNKPTPENRSSFSNG
;
A
#
# COMPACT_ATOMS: atom_id res chain seq x y z
N MET A 1 -20.05 63.62 -41.99
CA MET A 1 -21.37 63.52 -42.67
C MET A 1 -21.73 62.04 -42.85
N PRO A 2 -23.04 61.67 -42.81
CA PRO A 2 -23.56 60.30 -42.56
C PRO A 2 -23.54 59.40 -43.82
N ALA A 3 -23.98 58.12 -43.84
CA ALA A 3 -24.80 57.30 -42.90
C ALA A 3 -24.22 55.85 -42.77
N SER A 4 -24.67 54.91 -41.93
CA SER A 4 -25.92 54.62 -41.17
C SER A 4 -27.13 54.07 -41.97
N ILE A 5 -28.01 53.31 -41.27
CA ILE A 5 -29.17 52.48 -41.70
C ILE A 5 -28.78 50.99 -41.90
N SER A 6 -29.33 49.93 -41.25
CA SER A 6 -30.45 49.66 -40.30
C SER A 6 -31.70 48.94 -40.88
N LEU A 7 -32.43 48.21 -40.00
CA LEU A 7 -33.68 47.43 -40.20
C LEU A 7 -33.57 46.12 -41.05
N MET A 8 -34.42 45.07 -40.87
CA MET A 8 -35.52 44.81 -39.90
C MET A 8 -35.68 43.29 -39.61
N LEU A 9 -36.47 42.92 -38.58
CA LEU A 9 -36.89 41.54 -38.27
C LEU A 9 -37.97 41.00 -39.23
N CYS A 10 -38.15 39.67 -39.26
CA CYS A 10 -39.50 39.09 -39.40
C CYS A 10 -39.62 37.67 -38.80
N LEU A 11 -40.67 37.44 -37.99
CA LEU A 11 -41.20 36.14 -37.55
C LEU A 11 -42.72 36.14 -37.82
N PRO A 12 -43.26 35.08 -38.42
CA PRO A 12 -44.46 34.41 -37.88
C PRO A 12 -44.43 32.88 -38.09
N ALA A 13 -45.32 32.03 -37.55
CA ALA A 13 -46.28 32.11 -36.43
C ALA A 13 -46.77 30.68 -36.06
N ASN A 14 -47.47 30.53 -34.92
CA ASN A 14 -48.28 29.35 -34.54
C ASN A 14 -49.77 29.72 -34.42
N PRO A 15 -50.70 28.81 -34.75
CA PRO A 15 -51.83 28.47 -33.85
C PRO A 15 -51.91 26.93 -33.59
N LEU A 16 -52.27 26.36 -32.42
CA LEU A 16 -53.55 26.41 -31.64
C LEU A 16 -54.72 25.71 -32.38
N LEU A 17 -55.62 24.85 -31.84
CA LEU A 17 -56.12 24.44 -30.50
C LEU A 17 -56.58 22.93 -30.53
N SER A 18 -57.02 22.19 -29.48
CA SER A 18 -56.81 22.19 -28.01
C SER A 18 -57.49 20.98 -27.28
N ILE A 19 -56.82 20.40 -26.27
CA ILE A 19 -57.35 19.97 -24.93
C ILE A 19 -58.59 19.03 -24.80
N SER A 20 -58.43 17.84 -24.15
CA SER A 20 -59.20 17.45 -22.93
C SER A 20 -58.81 16.10 -22.25
N ASN A 21 -58.56 16.19 -20.94
CA ASN A 21 -58.91 15.32 -19.78
C ASN A 21 -59.67 13.97 -19.97
N THR A 22 -59.55 12.92 -19.13
CA THR A 22 -58.74 12.60 -17.91
C THR A 22 -58.75 11.08 -17.62
N LYS A 23 -57.72 10.53 -16.92
CA LYS A 23 -57.86 9.60 -15.76
C LYS A 23 -56.53 9.17 -15.12
N LEU A 24 -56.59 8.79 -13.83
CA LEU A 24 -55.46 8.34 -13.00
C LEU A 24 -55.14 6.84 -13.14
N ARG A 25 -53.85 6.47 -13.09
CA ARG A 25 -53.34 5.47 -12.13
C ARG A 25 -51.84 5.64 -11.85
N SER A 26 -51.28 4.83 -10.95
CA SER A 26 -50.16 5.22 -10.09
C SER A 26 -48.88 4.39 -10.24
N LYS A 27 -47.75 5.00 -9.83
CA LYS A 27 -46.43 4.41 -9.49
C LYS A 27 -45.72 3.57 -10.57
N THR A 28 -44.53 4.00 -10.98
CA THR A 28 -43.24 3.45 -10.47
C THR A 28 -42.06 4.08 -11.21
N THR A 29 -41.34 5.02 -10.57
CA THR A 29 -40.07 5.53 -11.10
C THR A 29 -38.96 4.53 -10.79
N LYS A 30 -38.38 3.90 -11.81
CA LYS A 30 -37.28 2.95 -11.65
C LYS A 30 -35.98 3.69 -11.29
N PHE A 31 -35.50 3.51 -10.06
CA PHE A 31 -34.12 3.86 -9.72
C PHE A 31 -33.15 2.95 -10.49
N ILE A 32 -32.20 3.54 -11.22
CA ILE A 32 -31.11 2.80 -11.86
C ILE A 32 -30.06 2.51 -10.79
N THR A 33 -30.15 1.34 -10.16
CA THR A 33 -29.17 0.89 -9.17
C THR A 33 -27.88 0.43 -9.85
N LEU A 34 -26.79 1.18 -9.68
CA LEU A 34 -25.45 0.76 -10.07
C LEU A 34 -25.05 -0.50 -9.27
N LYS A 35 -24.93 -1.64 -9.95
CA LYS A 35 -24.47 -2.89 -9.35
C LYS A 35 -22.97 -2.82 -9.04
N THR A 36 -22.62 -2.61 -7.77
CA THR A 36 -21.27 -2.91 -7.27
C THR A 36 -21.13 -4.43 -7.09
N ASN A 37 -20.13 -5.04 -7.72
CA ASN A 37 -19.91 -6.49 -7.65
C ASN A 37 -19.27 -6.88 -6.31
N THR A 38 -20.09 -7.30 -5.34
CA THR A 38 -19.63 -7.83 -4.06
C THR A 38 -19.11 -9.26 -4.22
N TRP A 39 -17.78 -9.43 -4.23
CA TRP A 39 -17.14 -10.75 -4.28
C TRP A 39 -17.25 -11.44 -2.91
N LYS A 40 -18.28 -12.25 -2.73
CA LYS A 40 -18.44 -13.10 -1.54
C LYS A 40 -17.32 -14.14 -1.46
N ILE A 41 -16.37 -13.94 -0.56
CA ILE A 41 -15.43 -14.99 -0.13
C ILE A 41 -16.26 -16.05 0.60
N ARG A 42 -16.39 -17.24 -0.01
CA ARG A 42 -17.04 -18.40 0.60
C ARG A 42 -15.99 -19.21 1.33
N ALA A 43 -16.14 -19.38 2.64
CA ALA A 43 -15.27 -20.27 3.41
C ALA A 43 -15.42 -21.71 2.89
N VAL A 44 -14.28 -22.39 2.69
CA VAL A 44 -14.22 -23.82 2.40
C VAL A 44 -13.71 -24.49 3.67
N ILE A 45 -14.52 -25.40 4.21
CA ILE A 45 -14.18 -26.24 5.36
C ILE A 45 -13.36 -27.43 4.85
N GLU A 46 -12.49 -27.96 5.69
CA GLU A 46 -11.60 -29.07 5.36
C GLU A 46 -12.35 -30.34 4.93
N SER A 47 -11.82 -31.00 3.91
CA SER A 47 -11.95 -32.46 3.74
C SER A 47 -10.65 -32.99 3.15
N SER A 48 -10.13 -34.08 3.70
CA SER A 48 -8.88 -34.70 3.26
C SER A 48 -9.15 -35.66 2.11
N PHE A 49 -8.34 -35.68 1.04
CA PHE A 49 -8.16 -36.89 0.23
C PHE A 49 -6.90 -36.88 -0.66
N SER A 50 -6.18 -38.02 -0.59
CA SER A 50 -5.24 -38.64 -1.55
C SER A 50 -4.06 -37.87 -2.17
N SER A 51 -3.00 -38.66 -2.41
CA SER A 51 -1.75 -38.33 -3.09
C SER A 51 -1.75 -38.66 -4.60
N SER A 52 -0.71 -38.20 -5.31
CA SER A 52 -0.41 -38.42 -6.75
C SER A 52 -1.34 -37.67 -7.72
N VAL A 53 -0.92 -37.25 -8.93
CA VAL A 53 0.33 -37.49 -9.69
C VAL A 53 0.88 -36.14 -10.19
N PHE A 54 2.21 -35.98 -10.26
CA PHE A 54 2.85 -34.98 -11.13
C PHE A 54 3.84 -35.67 -12.07
N GLY A 55 3.62 -35.55 -13.38
CA GLY A 55 4.50 -36.11 -14.40
C GLY A 55 5.75 -35.25 -14.61
N SER A 56 6.93 -35.88 -14.64
CA SER A 56 8.19 -35.20 -14.94
C SER A 56 8.30 -34.84 -16.43
N PHE A 57 8.85 -33.66 -16.72
CA PHE A 57 9.37 -33.27 -18.03
C PHE A 57 10.75 -32.64 -17.85
N HIS A 58 11.81 -33.43 -17.99
CA HIS A 58 13.17 -32.91 -18.09
C HIS A 58 13.43 -32.33 -19.48
N GLN A 59 14.09 -31.18 -19.53
CA GLN A 59 14.85 -30.77 -20.70
C GLN A 59 16.16 -30.11 -20.25
N THR A 60 17.28 -30.81 -20.44
CA THR A 60 18.62 -30.41 -20.00
C THR A 60 19.53 -30.09 -21.18
N VAL A 61 20.07 -28.86 -21.22
CA VAL A 61 21.43 -28.55 -21.70
C VAL A 61 21.93 -27.31 -20.95
N GLY A 62 23.16 -27.33 -20.42
CA GLY A 62 23.96 -26.11 -20.24
C GLY A 62 24.00 -25.42 -18.88
N GLY A 63 24.71 -26.01 -17.91
CA GLY A 63 25.48 -25.25 -16.91
C GLY A 63 24.82 -24.88 -15.58
N GLN A 64 25.43 -25.34 -14.48
CA GLN A 64 25.22 -24.93 -13.07
C GLN A 64 23.77 -24.94 -12.54
N VAL A 65 23.39 -26.07 -11.95
CA VAL A 65 22.25 -26.18 -11.03
C VAL A 65 22.62 -25.53 -9.68
N LEU A 66 21.96 -24.42 -9.33
CA LEU A 66 21.85 -24.03 -7.92
C LEU A 66 20.97 -25.06 -7.20
N PRO A 67 21.32 -25.52 -5.98
CA PRO A 67 20.60 -26.60 -5.32
C PRO A 67 19.18 -26.17 -4.98
N GLU A 68 18.19 -26.85 -5.57
CA GLU A 68 16.79 -26.75 -5.16
C GLU A 68 16.66 -27.20 -3.70
N ARG A 69 16.52 -26.24 -2.79
CA ARG A 69 16.16 -26.52 -1.40
C ARG A 69 14.69 -26.91 -1.31
N GLY A 70 14.39 -28.16 -1.67
CA GLY A 70 13.15 -28.82 -1.28
C GLY A 70 13.02 -28.77 0.25
N CYS A 71 12.07 -27.97 0.74
CA CYS A 71 11.89 -27.73 2.17
C CYS A 71 11.43 -29.04 2.83
N SER A 72 12.28 -29.67 3.64
CA SER A 72 11.93 -30.97 4.23
C SER A 72 10.85 -30.80 5.29
N GLU A 73 10.12 -31.88 5.58
CA GLU A 73 9.09 -31.86 6.61
C GLU A 73 9.66 -31.47 8.00
N LYS A 74 10.94 -31.81 8.24
CA LYS A 74 11.70 -31.37 9.42
C LYS A 74 11.96 -29.86 9.41
N ASP A 75 12.27 -29.26 8.26
CA ASP A 75 12.47 -27.80 8.14
C ASP A 75 11.16 -27.02 8.33
N ILE A 76 10.04 -27.56 7.84
CA ILE A 76 8.70 -26.98 8.07
C ILE A 76 8.35 -27.00 9.56
N VAL A 77 8.64 -28.09 10.28
CA VAL A 77 8.47 -28.14 11.75
C VAL A 77 9.43 -27.19 12.47
N LYS A 78 10.70 -27.14 12.05
CA LYS A 78 11.70 -26.21 12.64
C LYS A 78 11.33 -24.74 12.42
N SER A 79 10.71 -24.42 11.29
CA SER A 79 10.17 -23.10 10.96
C SER A 79 8.98 -22.71 11.85
N LYS A 80 8.08 -23.65 12.18
CA LYS A 80 6.95 -23.40 13.09
C LYS A 80 7.39 -23.00 14.50
N ASN A 81 8.52 -23.50 15.00
CA ASN A 81 9.03 -23.20 16.35
C ASN A 81 9.90 -21.93 16.46
N LYS A 82 10.12 -21.19 15.36
CA LYS A 82 10.85 -19.91 15.41
C LYS A 82 10.00 -18.81 16.07
N LYS A 83 10.59 -18.07 17.04
CA LYS A 83 9.99 -16.85 17.59
C LYS A 83 9.71 -15.82 16.48
N ARG A 84 8.68 -14.99 16.70
CA ARG A 84 8.26 -13.94 15.77
C ARG A 84 8.84 -12.60 16.20
N VAL A 85 9.05 -11.70 15.24
CA VAL A 85 9.29 -10.27 15.45
C VAL A 85 8.34 -9.51 14.56
N PHE A 86 7.72 -8.47 15.11
CA PHE A 86 6.78 -7.65 14.37
C PHE A 86 7.39 -6.30 13.99
N PHE A 87 7.20 -5.89 12.74
CA PHE A 87 7.39 -4.50 12.33
C PHE A 87 6.04 -3.82 12.20
N LEU A 88 5.82 -2.73 12.94
CA LEU A 88 4.60 -1.94 12.91
C LEU A 88 4.86 -0.67 12.09
N ASP A 89 4.31 -0.62 10.87
CA ASP A 89 4.28 0.59 10.06
C ASP A 89 3.21 1.52 10.62
N VAL A 90 3.65 2.57 11.32
CA VAL A 90 2.74 3.47 12.02
C VAL A 90 2.06 4.43 11.04
N ASN A 91 2.62 4.66 9.86
CA ASN A 91 2.22 5.80 9.04
C ASN A 91 0.78 5.71 8.48
N PRO A 92 0.34 4.59 7.88
CA PRO A 92 -1.04 4.41 7.42
C PRO A 92 -2.06 4.37 8.57
N LEU A 93 -1.71 3.79 9.72
CA LEU A 93 -2.63 3.59 10.85
C LEU A 93 -3.12 4.89 11.50
N ARG A 94 -2.45 6.02 11.20
CA ARG A 94 -2.83 7.37 11.66
C ARG A 94 -3.98 8.00 10.89
N TYR A 95 -4.65 7.27 9.98
CA TYR A 95 -5.64 7.84 9.05
C TYR A 95 -6.94 7.03 8.98
N VAL A 96 -8.05 7.72 8.69
CA VAL A 96 -9.30 7.13 8.17
C VAL A 96 -9.52 7.69 6.77
N GLY A 97 -9.32 6.84 5.76
CA GLY A 97 -9.21 7.30 4.36
C GLY A 97 -8.06 8.31 4.23
N SER A 98 -8.38 9.55 3.87
CA SER A 98 -7.41 10.64 3.75
C SER A 98 -7.34 11.59 4.96
N LYS A 99 -8.10 11.35 6.03
CA LYS A 99 -8.16 12.23 7.21
C LYS A 99 -7.29 11.69 8.35
N PRO A 100 -6.37 12.47 8.94
CA PRO A 100 -5.67 12.08 10.16
C PRO A 100 -6.66 11.75 11.29
N SER A 101 -6.39 10.69 12.05
CA SER A 101 -7.22 10.22 13.15
C SER A 101 -6.38 9.47 14.18
N PHE A 102 -6.18 10.10 15.35
CA PHE A 102 -5.58 9.42 16.50
C PHE A 102 -6.42 8.23 17.00
N GLN A 103 -7.75 8.29 16.82
CA GLN A 103 -8.64 7.19 17.18
C GLN A 103 -8.39 5.97 16.32
N SER A 104 -8.10 6.14 15.03
CA SER A 104 -7.71 5.03 14.15
C SER A 104 -6.40 4.39 14.62
N PHE A 105 -5.39 5.22 14.95
CA PHE A 105 -4.12 4.73 15.48
C PHE A 105 -4.31 3.96 16.80
N ARG A 106 -5.00 4.55 17.78
CA ARG A 106 -5.32 3.90 19.06
C ARG A 106 -6.00 2.55 18.85
N HIS A 107 -7.02 2.53 17.99
CA HIS A 107 -7.85 1.35 17.76
C HIS A 107 -7.05 0.21 17.13
N TRP A 108 -6.38 0.48 16.00
CA TRP A 108 -5.58 -0.53 15.30
C TRP A 108 -4.40 -1.04 16.15
N VAL A 109 -3.73 -0.18 16.92
CA VAL A 109 -2.66 -0.60 17.84
C VAL A 109 -3.21 -1.39 19.04
N SER A 110 -4.35 -1.01 19.60
CA SER A 110 -4.99 -1.75 20.69
C SER A 110 -5.41 -3.16 20.23
N LEU A 111 -5.99 -3.30 19.03
CA LEU A 111 -6.29 -4.60 18.42
C LEU A 111 -5.01 -5.39 18.10
N PHE A 112 -3.96 -4.71 17.62
CA PHE A 112 -2.69 -5.33 17.27
C PHE A 112 -1.99 -5.95 18.49
N PHE A 113 -1.83 -5.20 19.58
CA PHE A 113 -1.23 -5.70 20.81
C PHE A 113 -2.08 -6.80 21.45
N SER A 114 -3.40 -6.64 21.51
CA SER A 114 -4.28 -7.61 22.22
C SER A 114 -4.64 -8.88 21.44
N GLN A 115 -4.45 -8.91 20.11
CA GLN A 115 -4.88 -10.05 19.28
C GLN A 115 -3.79 -10.62 18.35
N VAL A 116 -2.68 -9.90 18.11
CA VAL A 116 -1.73 -10.24 17.03
C VAL A 116 -0.31 -10.45 17.53
N SER A 117 0.29 -9.44 18.16
CA SER A 117 1.65 -9.55 18.73
C SER A 117 1.65 -10.15 20.14
N LEU A 118 0.68 -9.79 20.98
CA LEU A 118 0.69 -10.15 22.41
C LEU A 118 2.01 -9.66 23.05
N THR A 119 2.81 -10.59 23.57
CA THR A 119 4.16 -10.37 24.13
C THR A 119 5.29 -10.53 23.13
N ASP A 120 5.04 -10.96 21.88
CA ASP A 120 6.11 -11.04 20.86
C ASP A 120 6.75 -9.65 20.65
N PRO A 121 8.07 -9.58 20.36
CA PRO A 121 8.78 -8.34 20.08
C PRO A 121 8.10 -7.51 18.97
N VAL A 122 7.98 -6.20 19.19
CA VAL A 122 7.41 -5.24 18.22
C VAL A 122 8.39 -4.08 18.04
N ILE A 123 8.69 -3.72 16.79
CA ILE A 123 9.47 -2.55 16.39
C ILE A 123 8.56 -1.63 15.58
N ALA A 124 8.32 -0.41 16.05
CA ALA A 124 7.52 0.59 15.34
C ALA A 124 8.39 1.46 14.44
N VAL A 125 7.96 1.66 13.19
CA VAL A 125 8.71 2.42 12.18
C VAL A 125 7.84 3.55 11.61
N PHE A 126 8.47 4.71 11.42
CA PHE A 126 7.89 5.93 10.87
C PHE A 126 8.69 6.43 9.67
N ASP A 127 8.03 7.10 8.72
CA ASP A 127 8.74 7.85 7.67
C ASP A 127 9.64 8.92 8.29
N GLY A 128 10.87 9.02 7.75
CA GLY A 128 11.71 10.18 7.90
C GLY A 128 11.07 11.45 7.33
N GLU A 129 11.50 12.62 7.79
CA GLU A 129 11.31 13.83 7.00
C GLU A 129 12.06 13.69 5.67
N LYS A 130 11.52 14.29 4.62
CA LYS A 130 12.06 14.23 3.25
C LYS A 130 12.16 12.82 2.64
N CYS A 131 11.64 11.78 3.30
CA CYS A 131 11.70 10.37 2.89
C CYS A 131 11.56 10.09 1.37
N ASN A 132 10.60 10.74 0.71
CA ASN A 132 10.35 10.56 -0.72
C ASN A 132 11.34 11.30 -1.66
N GLU A 133 12.30 12.11 -1.18
CA GLU A 133 13.04 13.05 -2.05
C GLU A 133 13.91 12.34 -3.11
N ARG A 134 14.59 11.24 -2.76
CA ARG A 134 15.33 10.40 -3.74
C ARG A 134 14.42 9.90 -4.87
N ARG A 135 13.32 9.22 -4.52
CA ARG A 135 12.34 8.71 -5.51
C ARG A 135 11.71 9.82 -6.36
N ARG A 136 11.58 11.05 -5.82
CA ARG A 136 11.08 12.22 -6.56
C ARG A 136 12.12 12.88 -7.48
N GLN A 137 13.42 12.72 -7.23
CA GLN A 137 14.47 13.13 -8.17
C GLN A 137 14.44 12.23 -9.41
N LEU A 138 14.27 10.92 -9.22
CA LEU A 138 14.10 9.93 -10.29
C LEU A 138 12.76 10.07 -11.03
N LEU A 139 11.69 10.40 -10.29
CA LEU A 139 10.33 10.53 -10.84
C LEU A 139 9.50 11.58 -10.08
N PRO A 140 9.40 12.82 -10.58
CA PRO A 140 8.68 13.92 -9.91
C PRO A 140 7.19 13.66 -9.61
N SER A 141 6.54 12.72 -10.30
CA SER A 141 5.15 12.32 -10.04
C SER A 141 4.98 11.39 -8.83
N TYR A 142 6.06 10.76 -8.35
CA TYR A 142 6.02 9.79 -7.24
C TYR A 142 5.40 10.38 -5.98
N LYS A 143 4.37 9.72 -5.46
CA LYS A 143 3.50 10.11 -4.32
C LYS A 143 3.12 11.62 -4.35
N ALA A 144 3.02 12.24 -5.55
CA ALA A 144 2.91 13.71 -5.68
C ALA A 144 1.51 14.25 -5.36
N HIS A 145 0.45 13.51 -5.72
CA HIS A 145 -0.92 13.89 -5.39
C HIS A 145 -1.14 13.97 -3.86
N ARG A 146 -0.43 13.13 -3.07
CA ARG A 146 -0.51 13.09 -1.59
C ARG A 146 -0.10 14.43 -0.95
N ARG A 147 0.75 15.24 -1.62
CA ARG A 147 1.15 16.59 -1.15
C ARG A 147 0.03 17.64 -1.19
N LYS A 148 -1.12 17.40 -1.84
CA LYS A 148 -2.18 18.42 -2.01
C LYS A 148 -2.73 18.97 -0.69
N PHE A 149 -2.73 18.18 0.39
CA PHE A 149 -3.13 18.63 1.75
C PHE A 149 -2.25 19.76 2.33
N PHE A 150 -1.05 20.02 1.80
CA PHE A 150 -0.13 21.05 2.32
C PHE A 150 -0.01 22.30 1.41
N ARG A 151 -0.91 22.46 0.43
CA ARG A 151 -1.00 23.67 -0.44
C ARG A 151 -1.93 24.75 0.14
N GLN A 152 -1.69 25.14 1.40
CA GLN A 152 -2.13 26.42 1.95
C GLN A 152 -0.93 27.40 2.08
N PRO A 153 -1.16 28.70 2.39
CA PRO A 153 -0.10 29.72 2.49
C PRO A 153 1.06 29.39 3.43
N THR A 154 2.16 30.13 3.30
CA THR A 154 3.44 29.88 3.99
C THR A 154 3.32 29.86 5.51
N THR A 155 2.52 30.75 6.09
CA THR A 155 2.17 30.80 7.52
C THR A 155 1.42 29.54 7.96
N SER A 156 0.31 29.22 7.29
CA SER A 156 -0.48 27.99 7.54
C SER A 156 0.37 26.73 7.42
N ARG A 157 1.31 26.67 6.45
CA ARG A 157 2.21 25.52 6.28
C ARG A 157 3.15 25.31 7.48
N LYS A 158 3.62 26.38 8.14
CA LYS A 158 4.45 26.25 9.36
C LYS A 158 3.62 25.75 10.55
N PHE A 159 2.38 26.23 10.69
CA PHE A 159 1.45 25.80 11.74
C PHE A 159 0.98 24.34 11.56
N VAL A 160 0.56 23.96 10.35
CA VAL A 160 0.15 22.57 10.06
C VAL A 160 1.33 21.61 10.24
N ARG A 161 2.56 22.00 9.85
CA ARG A 161 3.75 21.20 10.14
C ARG A 161 4.04 21.07 11.64
N SER A 162 3.88 22.12 12.45
CA SER A 162 4.11 22.00 13.90
C SER A 162 3.02 21.19 14.60
N GLN A 163 1.76 21.25 14.15
CA GLN A 163 0.72 20.33 14.64
C GLN A 163 0.98 18.87 14.23
N VAL A 164 1.39 18.60 12.99
CA VAL A 164 1.72 17.23 12.52
C VAL A 164 2.98 16.68 13.20
N GLY A 165 3.97 17.54 13.47
CA GLY A 165 5.15 17.16 14.26
C GLY A 165 4.80 16.80 15.70
N ARG A 166 3.97 17.62 16.37
CA ARG A 166 3.46 17.35 17.73
C ARG A 166 2.62 16.06 17.78
N SER A 167 1.75 15.83 16.78
CA SER A 167 0.94 14.61 16.73
C SER A 167 1.79 13.36 16.49
N GLN A 168 2.82 13.44 15.64
CA GLN A 168 3.77 12.34 15.46
C GLN A 168 4.56 12.06 16.73
N GLN A 169 5.14 13.08 17.38
CA GLN A 169 5.89 12.90 18.62
C GLN A 169 5.04 12.27 19.73
N LEU A 170 3.79 12.73 19.93
CA LEU A 170 2.88 12.15 20.91
C LEU A 170 2.62 10.65 20.67
N ILE A 171 2.48 10.24 19.41
CA ILE A 171 2.29 8.84 19.01
C ILE A 171 3.58 8.03 19.27
N MET A 172 4.76 8.58 18.96
CA MET A 172 6.05 7.96 19.27
C MET A 172 6.23 7.77 20.79
N ASP A 173 5.83 8.75 21.61
CA ASP A 173 5.92 8.69 23.06
C ASP A 173 4.90 7.73 23.69
N VAL A 174 3.75 7.52 23.06
CA VAL A 174 2.80 6.45 23.43
C VAL A 174 3.40 5.07 23.16
N LEU A 175 4.00 4.86 21.99
CA LEU A 175 4.62 3.58 21.65
C LEU A 175 5.83 3.26 22.56
N ARG A 176 6.69 4.23 22.85
CA ARG A 176 7.77 4.09 23.84
C ARG A 176 7.25 3.72 25.23
N LYS A 177 6.14 4.33 25.67
CA LYS A 177 5.48 4.01 26.95
C LYS A 177 4.76 2.66 26.96
N CYS A 178 4.53 2.07 25.79
CA CYS A 178 4.12 0.68 25.57
C CYS A 178 5.33 -0.27 25.40
N ASN A 179 6.54 0.12 25.82
CA ASN A 179 7.77 -0.65 25.65
C ASN A 179 8.09 -1.06 24.19
N VAL A 180 7.62 -0.29 23.19
CA VAL A 180 7.92 -0.54 21.77
C VAL A 180 9.07 0.37 21.31
N PRO A 181 10.21 -0.18 20.85
CA PRO A 181 11.23 0.55 20.11
C PRO A 181 10.65 1.32 18.93
N VAL A 182 11.01 2.60 18.81
CA VAL A 182 10.50 3.51 17.77
C VAL A 182 11.64 4.01 16.89
N ILE A 183 11.59 3.66 15.61
CA ILE A 183 12.60 4.00 14.60
C ILE A 183 12.03 5.04 13.62
N LYS A 184 12.83 6.07 13.32
CA LYS A 184 12.60 7.06 12.26
C LYS A 184 13.96 7.44 11.70
N ILE A 185 14.23 7.10 10.44
CA ILE A 185 15.49 7.46 9.77
C ILE A 185 15.22 8.58 8.78
N GLU A 186 15.82 9.75 8.98
CA GLU A 186 15.58 10.92 8.11
C GLU A 186 16.00 10.62 6.66
N GLY A 187 15.29 11.20 5.69
CA GLY A 187 15.53 10.97 4.26
C GLY A 187 15.11 9.58 3.74
N ASN A 188 14.59 8.68 4.59
CA ASN A 188 14.18 7.32 4.20
C ASN A 188 12.68 7.08 4.48
N GLU A 189 12.00 6.30 3.63
CA GLU A 189 10.61 5.87 3.85
C GLU A 189 10.57 4.68 4.84
N ALA A 190 9.46 4.51 5.56
CA ALA A 190 9.32 3.46 6.57
C ALA A 190 9.46 2.04 5.98
N ASP A 191 9.11 1.89 4.70
CA ASP A 191 9.17 0.63 3.95
C ASP A 191 10.61 0.17 3.67
N ASP A 192 11.50 1.07 3.28
CA ASP A 192 12.95 0.84 3.12
C ASP A 192 13.63 0.47 4.46
N VAL A 193 13.24 1.16 5.55
CA VAL A 193 13.77 0.89 6.91
C VAL A 193 13.35 -0.50 7.38
N VAL A 194 12.07 -0.86 7.22
CA VAL A 194 11.56 -2.20 7.54
C VAL A 194 12.21 -3.26 6.65
N ALA A 195 12.30 -3.04 5.33
CA ALA A 195 12.93 -4.00 4.42
C ALA A 195 14.40 -4.29 4.76
N THR A 196 15.16 -3.27 5.19
CA THR A 196 16.53 -3.42 5.68
C THR A 196 16.58 -4.24 6.98
N LEU A 197 15.72 -3.93 7.95
CA LEU A 197 15.70 -4.63 9.24
C LEU A 197 15.13 -6.05 9.18
N VAL A 198 14.21 -6.33 8.24
CA VAL A 198 13.67 -7.68 7.96
C VAL A 198 14.81 -8.66 7.69
N GLU A 199 15.80 -8.28 6.87
CA GLU A 199 16.91 -9.17 6.51
C GLU A 199 17.84 -9.44 7.71
N GLN A 200 18.10 -8.42 8.53
CA GLN A 200 18.87 -8.56 9.77
C GLN A 200 18.15 -9.49 10.78
N VAL A 201 16.83 -9.37 10.95
CA VAL A 201 16.03 -10.24 11.83
C VAL A 201 16.00 -11.69 11.31
N LEU A 202 15.89 -11.89 10.00
CA LEU A 202 15.94 -13.22 9.37
C LEU A 202 17.31 -13.90 9.56
N GLN A 203 18.40 -13.13 9.48
CA GLN A 203 19.76 -13.62 9.77
C GLN A 203 19.91 -14.09 11.22
N ARG A 204 19.21 -13.46 12.19
CA ARG A 204 19.14 -13.93 13.58
C ARG A 204 18.23 -15.16 13.77
N GLY A 205 17.66 -15.70 12.69
CA GLY A 205 16.92 -16.97 12.70
C GLY A 205 15.44 -16.86 13.07
N TYR A 206 14.94 -15.65 13.38
CA TYR A 206 13.53 -15.39 13.70
C TYR A 206 12.62 -15.50 12.46
N ARG A 207 11.31 -15.35 12.67
CA ARG A 207 10.32 -15.07 11.61
C ARG A 207 9.75 -13.67 11.76
N VAL A 208 9.42 -13.02 10.65
CA VAL A 208 8.99 -11.63 10.61
C VAL A 208 7.52 -11.52 10.25
N VAL A 209 6.80 -10.61 10.91
CA VAL A 209 5.44 -10.21 10.54
C VAL A 209 5.35 -8.70 10.41
N ILE A 210 4.95 -8.20 9.25
CA ILE A 210 4.85 -6.76 8.97
C ILE A 210 3.39 -6.32 9.11
N ALA A 211 3.10 -5.49 10.10
CA ALA A 211 1.79 -4.87 10.33
C ALA A 211 1.69 -3.55 9.57
N SER A 212 1.16 -3.63 8.35
CA SER A 212 0.87 -2.49 7.47
C SER A 212 -0.24 -2.85 6.50
N PRO A 213 -1.14 -1.92 6.10
CA PRO A 213 -1.99 -2.10 4.93
C PRO A 213 -1.26 -1.94 3.59
N ASP A 214 0.00 -1.47 3.58
CA ASP A 214 0.69 -1.20 2.32
C ASP A 214 1.04 -2.49 1.56
N LYS A 215 0.83 -2.42 0.24
CA LYS A 215 1.09 -3.49 -0.71
C LYS A 215 2.58 -3.64 -1.02
N ASP A 216 3.41 -2.62 -0.81
CA ASP A 216 4.81 -2.68 -1.22
C ASP A 216 5.63 -3.69 -0.39
N PHE A 217 5.23 -3.94 0.85
CA PHE A 217 5.73 -5.03 1.68
C PHE A 217 5.51 -6.43 1.08
N LYS A 218 4.66 -6.60 0.06
CA LYS A 218 4.52 -7.88 -0.68
C LYS A 218 5.83 -8.31 -1.34
N GLN A 219 6.74 -7.37 -1.63
CA GLN A 219 8.09 -7.62 -2.12
C GLN A 219 8.97 -8.43 -1.15
N LEU A 220 8.56 -8.58 0.11
CA LEU A 220 9.30 -9.27 1.16
C LEU A 220 8.68 -10.62 1.57
N ILE A 221 7.50 -10.98 1.05
CA ILE A 221 6.76 -12.18 1.47
C ILE A 221 7.55 -13.46 1.15
N SER A 222 7.66 -14.34 2.14
CA SER A 222 8.32 -15.65 2.02
C SER A 222 7.71 -16.66 2.99
N GLU A 223 8.37 -17.79 3.24
CA GLU A 223 7.99 -18.72 4.33
C GLU A 223 8.24 -18.12 5.73
N ASN A 224 9.28 -17.29 5.85
CA ASN A 224 9.71 -16.68 7.11
C ASN A 224 9.19 -15.25 7.29
N VAL A 225 8.63 -14.61 6.26
CA VAL A 225 8.06 -13.25 6.32
C VAL A 225 6.59 -13.27 5.93
N GLN A 226 5.74 -12.73 6.81
CA GLN A 226 4.30 -12.56 6.60
C GLN A 226 3.91 -11.08 6.71
N ILE A 227 2.76 -10.71 6.16
CA ILE A 227 2.13 -9.41 6.39
C ILE A 227 0.90 -9.64 7.26
N VAL A 228 0.52 -8.67 8.07
CA VAL A 228 -0.79 -8.63 8.72
C VAL A 228 -1.48 -7.32 8.35
N LEU A 229 -2.66 -7.43 7.73
CA LEU A 229 -3.42 -6.33 7.13
C LEU A 229 -4.58 -5.93 8.05
N PRO A 230 -4.88 -4.64 8.26
CA PRO A 230 -6.11 -4.22 8.94
C PRO A 230 -7.31 -4.35 7.97
N LEU A 231 -8.31 -5.15 8.34
CA LEU A 231 -9.57 -5.29 7.59
C LEU A 231 -10.65 -4.46 8.27
N VAL A 232 -10.88 -3.25 7.76
CA VAL A 232 -11.77 -2.24 8.33
C VAL A 232 -13.22 -2.74 8.41
N GLU A 233 -13.67 -3.52 7.43
CA GLU A 233 -15.03 -4.05 7.35
C GLU A 233 -15.31 -5.21 8.32
N LEU A 234 -14.25 -5.79 8.91
CA LEU A 234 -14.31 -6.91 9.86
C LEU A 234 -13.74 -6.55 11.24
N ASP A 235 -13.42 -5.27 11.46
CA ASP A 235 -12.79 -4.68 12.65
C ASP A 235 -11.63 -5.48 13.25
N ARG A 236 -10.78 -6.06 12.40
CA ARG A 236 -9.72 -6.99 12.82
C ARG A 236 -8.51 -6.99 11.90
N TRP A 237 -7.40 -7.49 12.44
CA TRP A 237 -6.21 -7.81 11.67
C TRP A 237 -6.33 -9.17 10.97
N SER A 238 -5.69 -9.33 9.80
CA SER A 238 -5.74 -10.55 8.99
C SER A 238 -4.37 -10.89 8.40
N PHE A 239 -3.90 -12.11 8.65
CA PHE A 239 -2.60 -12.59 8.15
C PHE A 239 -2.63 -12.87 6.65
N TYR A 240 -1.65 -12.30 5.95
CA TYR A 240 -1.42 -12.48 4.53
C TYR A 240 -0.03 -13.10 4.33
N THR A 241 0.03 -14.18 3.55
CA THR A 241 1.19 -15.08 3.50
C THR A 241 1.48 -15.51 2.06
N LEU A 242 2.63 -16.14 1.82
CA LEU A 242 3.00 -16.66 0.49
C LEU A 242 1.90 -17.54 -0.14
N LYS A 243 1.19 -18.35 0.66
CA LYS A 243 0.05 -19.15 0.16
C LYS A 243 -1.12 -18.28 -0.33
N HIS A 244 -1.49 -17.24 0.42
CA HIS A 244 -2.53 -16.28 0.01
C HIS A 244 -2.12 -15.51 -1.26
N TYR A 245 -0.84 -15.12 -1.32
CA TYR A 245 -0.28 -14.40 -2.45
C TYR A 245 -0.30 -15.23 -3.74
N VAL A 246 0.24 -16.46 -3.70
CA VAL A 246 0.26 -17.37 -4.86
C VAL A 246 -1.16 -17.70 -5.32
N ALA A 247 -2.10 -17.95 -4.40
CA ALA A 247 -3.50 -18.18 -4.73
C ALA A 247 -4.20 -16.96 -5.37
N GLN A 248 -3.80 -15.73 -5.01
CA GLN A 248 -4.37 -14.50 -5.55
C GLN A 248 -3.80 -14.09 -6.91
N TYR A 249 -2.49 -14.27 -7.12
CA TYR A 249 -1.78 -13.72 -8.28
C TYR A 249 -1.30 -14.77 -9.30
N ASN A 250 -1.21 -16.05 -8.91
CA ASN A 250 -0.66 -17.15 -9.71
C ASN A 250 0.73 -16.84 -10.30
N CYS A 251 1.54 -16.15 -9.49
CA CYS A 251 2.95 -15.84 -9.74
C CYS A 251 3.71 -15.77 -8.41
N ASP A 252 5.03 -15.62 -8.50
CA ASP A 252 5.93 -15.40 -7.38
C ASP A 252 5.98 -13.90 -6.97
N PRO A 253 6.23 -13.53 -5.69
CA PRO A 253 6.36 -12.14 -5.25
C PRO A 253 7.38 -11.30 -6.03
N HIS A 254 8.54 -11.86 -6.40
CA HIS A 254 9.57 -11.17 -7.19
C HIS A 254 9.08 -10.82 -8.62
N SER A 255 8.08 -11.57 -9.12
CA SER A 255 7.44 -11.28 -10.41
C SER A 255 6.49 -10.07 -10.38
N ASP A 256 5.92 -9.69 -9.22
CA ASP A 256 4.99 -8.55 -9.16
C ASP A 256 5.69 -7.19 -9.18
N LEU A 257 6.84 -7.03 -8.51
CA LEU A 257 7.65 -5.81 -8.70
C LEU A 257 7.97 -5.63 -10.19
N SER A 258 8.44 -6.69 -10.85
CA SER A 258 8.71 -6.70 -12.29
C SER A 258 7.46 -6.37 -13.13
N LEU A 259 6.28 -6.84 -12.72
CA LEU A 259 5.00 -6.55 -13.38
C LEU A 259 4.56 -5.08 -13.17
N ARG A 260 4.66 -4.55 -11.95
CA ARG A 260 4.31 -3.16 -11.61
C ARG A 260 5.24 -2.16 -12.28
N CYS A 261 6.52 -2.49 -12.47
CA CYS A 261 7.43 -1.67 -13.26
C CYS A 261 6.96 -1.48 -14.71
N ILE A 262 6.39 -2.53 -15.32
CA ILE A 262 5.82 -2.48 -16.67
C ILE A 262 4.44 -1.81 -16.66
N MET A 263 3.57 -2.20 -15.72
CA MET A 263 2.15 -1.82 -15.68
C MET A 263 1.88 -0.44 -15.06
N GLY A 264 2.85 0.12 -14.35
CA GLY A 264 2.70 1.31 -13.52
C GLY A 264 2.08 1.02 -12.17
N ASP A 265 2.10 2.04 -11.32
CA ASP A 265 1.47 2.08 -10.01
C ASP A 265 0.76 3.44 -9.81
N GLU A 266 -0.54 3.48 -10.10
CA GLU A 266 -1.36 4.70 -10.02
C GLU A 266 -1.44 5.26 -8.59
N VAL A 267 -1.45 4.39 -7.57
CA VAL A 267 -1.54 4.76 -6.16
C VAL A 267 -0.30 5.54 -5.70
N ASP A 268 0.85 5.28 -6.32
CA ASP A 268 2.09 6.04 -6.14
C ASP A 268 2.35 7.08 -7.24
N GLY A 269 1.53 7.14 -8.29
CA GLY A 269 1.75 8.04 -9.42
C GLY A 269 2.96 7.64 -10.28
N VAL A 270 3.29 6.35 -10.33
CA VAL A 270 4.30 5.77 -11.23
C VAL A 270 3.62 5.35 -12.53
N PRO A 271 3.87 5.99 -13.68
CA PRO A 271 3.24 5.58 -14.94
C PRO A 271 3.86 4.28 -15.47
N GLY A 272 3.05 3.46 -16.13
CA GLY A 272 3.49 2.24 -16.83
C GLY A 272 3.66 2.46 -18.34
N ILE A 273 4.24 1.49 -19.04
CA ILE A 273 4.61 1.63 -20.47
C ILE A 273 3.40 1.75 -21.43
N GLN A 274 2.18 1.45 -20.99
CA GLN A 274 0.99 1.30 -21.86
C GLN A 274 0.59 2.59 -22.60
N HIS A 275 0.95 3.77 -22.05
CA HIS A 275 0.72 5.07 -22.69
C HIS A 275 1.79 5.42 -23.75
N LEU A 276 2.94 4.74 -23.72
CA LEU A 276 4.00 4.82 -24.75
C LEU A 276 3.79 3.74 -25.83
N VAL A 277 3.33 2.56 -25.43
CA VAL A 277 3.11 1.40 -26.29
C VAL A 277 1.71 0.82 -26.06
N PRO A 278 0.68 1.35 -26.76
CA PRO A 278 -0.65 0.76 -26.80
C PRO A 278 -0.58 -0.74 -27.17
N GLY A 279 -1.28 -1.58 -26.41
CA GLY A 279 -1.24 -3.05 -26.59
C GLY A 279 -0.14 -3.79 -25.82
N PHE A 280 0.80 -3.11 -25.15
CA PHE A 280 1.69 -3.76 -24.16
C PHE A 280 0.95 -3.90 -22.81
N GLY A 281 -0.07 -4.75 -22.77
CA GLY A 281 -0.91 -4.96 -21.58
C GLY A 281 -0.44 -6.08 -20.64
N ARG A 282 -1.13 -6.23 -19.50
CA ARG A 282 -0.82 -7.20 -18.42
C ARG A 282 -0.60 -8.64 -18.94
N LYS A 283 -1.37 -9.08 -19.95
CA LYS A 283 -1.23 -10.42 -20.56
C LYS A 283 0.13 -10.60 -21.26
N THR A 284 0.62 -9.58 -21.97
CA THR A 284 1.92 -9.60 -22.63
C THR A 284 3.05 -9.55 -21.60
N ALA A 285 2.94 -8.66 -20.60
CA ALA A 285 3.90 -8.57 -19.50
C ALA A 285 4.04 -9.89 -18.74
N LEU A 286 2.93 -10.49 -18.28
CA LEU A 286 2.93 -11.78 -17.58
C LEU A 286 3.51 -12.93 -18.44
N LYS A 287 3.20 -12.98 -19.75
CA LYS A 287 3.76 -14.02 -20.64
C LYS A 287 5.27 -13.92 -20.77
N LEU A 288 5.81 -12.69 -20.83
CA LEU A 288 7.24 -12.44 -20.94
C LEU A 288 7.95 -12.70 -19.61
N LEU A 289 7.43 -12.18 -18.50
CA LEU A 289 7.98 -12.41 -17.16
C LEU A 289 7.97 -13.90 -16.79
N LYS A 290 6.91 -14.66 -17.10
CA LYS A 290 6.90 -16.12 -16.87
C LYS A 290 8.00 -16.88 -17.63
N LYS A 291 8.55 -16.31 -18.72
CA LYS A 291 9.66 -16.90 -19.49
C LYS A 291 11.05 -16.40 -19.05
N HIS A 292 11.14 -15.24 -18.37
CA HIS A 292 12.41 -14.57 -18.06
C HIS A 292 12.68 -14.40 -16.55
N GLY A 293 11.68 -14.63 -15.68
CA GLY A 293 11.78 -14.45 -14.23
C GLY A 293 11.62 -12.99 -13.81
N SER A 294 12.64 -12.16 -14.07
CA SER A 294 12.67 -10.75 -13.67
C SER A 294 12.53 -9.77 -14.84
N LEU A 295 12.24 -8.51 -14.52
CA LEU A 295 12.31 -7.40 -15.47
C LEU A 295 13.71 -7.27 -16.08
N GLU A 296 14.76 -7.37 -15.27
CA GLU A 296 16.15 -7.23 -15.71
C GLU A 296 16.53 -8.34 -16.71
N ASN A 297 16.22 -9.60 -16.39
CA ASN A 297 16.43 -10.74 -17.29
C ASN A 297 15.62 -10.61 -18.60
N LEU A 298 14.47 -9.94 -18.56
CA LEU A 298 13.68 -9.65 -19.75
C LEU A 298 14.33 -8.56 -20.61
N LEU A 299 14.78 -7.47 -20.00
CA LEU A 299 15.46 -6.36 -20.70
C LEU A 299 16.82 -6.78 -21.27
N ASN A 300 17.64 -7.47 -20.48
CA ASN A 300 18.97 -7.92 -20.88
C ASN A 300 18.87 -8.98 -22.00
N ALA A 301 17.89 -9.89 -21.94
CA ALA A 301 17.64 -10.81 -23.05
C ALA A 301 17.06 -10.11 -24.29
N ALA A 302 16.25 -9.06 -24.14
CA ALA A 302 15.74 -8.25 -25.25
C ALA A 302 16.85 -7.47 -25.96
N ALA A 303 17.87 -6.99 -25.23
CA ALA A 303 19.03 -6.32 -25.81
C ALA A 303 19.88 -7.22 -26.73
N VAL A 304 19.89 -8.53 -26.50
CA VAL A 304 20.74 -9.50 -27.24
C VAL A 304 19.94 -10.31 -28.27
N ARG A 305 18.64 -10.54 -28.07
CA ARG A 305 17.81 -11.33 -28.99
C ARG A 305 16.32 -10.99 -28.92
N THR A 306 15.55 -11.48 -29.89
CA THR A 306 14.09 -11.40 -29.85
C THR A 306 13.51 -12.19 -28.65
N VAL A 307 12.65 -11.55 -27.86
CA VAL A 307 11.94 -12.17 -26.72
C VAL A 307 10.42 -12.28 -26.94
N GLY A 308 9.85 -11.47 -27.83
CA GLY A 308 8.41 -11.40 -28.10
C GLY A 308 8.06 -11.09 -29.55
N ARG A 309 6.81 -10.67 -29.82
CA ARG A 309 6.43 -10.09 -31.12
C ARG A 309 7.16 -8.77 -31.32
N GLN A 310 7.38 -8.36 -32.58
CA GLN A 310 8.11 -7.13 -32.95
C GLN A 310 7.73 -5.90 -32.09
N TYR A 311 6.45 -5.55 -32.00
CA TYR A 311 6.00 -4.40 -31.19
C TYR A 311 6.43 -4.46 -29.71
N ALA A 312 6.52 -5.67 -29.14
CA ALA A 312 6.94 -5.89 -27.75
C ALA A 312 8.47 -5.93 -27.61
N GLN A 313 9.18 -6.37 -28.66
CA GLN A 313 10.64 -6.29 -28.75
C GLN A 313 11.10 -4.82 -28.81
N GLU A 314 10.49 -4.04 -29.71
CA GLU A 314 10.71 -2.61 -29.88
C GLU A 314 10.42 -1.86 -28.58
N ALA A 315 9.30 -2.18 -27.91
CA ALA A 315 8.93 -1.59 -26.63
C ALA A 315 9.99 -1.81 -25.53
N LEU A 316 10.45 -3.05 -25.35
CA LEU A 316 11.45 -3.39 -24.33
C LEU A 316 12.81 -2.75 -24.62
N THR A 317 13.20 -2.68 -25.90
CA THR A 317 14.49 -2.10 -26.31
C THR A 317 14.46 -0.57 -26.19
N LYS A 318 13.43 0.08 -26.73
CA LYS A 318 13.28 1.55 -26.79
C LYS A 318 12.98 2.19 -25.42
N HIS A 319 12.39 1.43 -24.50
CA HIS A 319 11.97 1.93 -23.19
C HIS A 319 12.62 1.18 -22.02
N ALA A 320 13.78 0.54 -22.24
CA ALA A 320 14.51 -0.18 -21.20
C ALA A 320 14.78 0.70 -19.96
N ASP A 321 15.27 1.92 -20.15
CA ASP A 321 15.65 2.79 -19.03
C ASP A 321 14.45 3.43 -18.34
N TYR A 322 13.33 3.60 -19.05
CA TYR A 322 12.05 3.95 -18.45
C TYR A 322 11.59 2.87 -17.45
N LEU A 323 11.75 1.59 -17.84
CA LEU A 323 11.41 0.44 -17.02
C LEU A 323 12.40 0.23 -15.86
N ARG A 324 13.71 0.46 -16.08
CA ARG A 324 14.73 0.48 -15.01
C ARG A 324 14.47 1.58 -13.98
N ARG A 325 14.12 2.80 -14.42
CA ARG A 325 13.73 3.89 -13.51
C ARG A 325 12.45 3.58 -12.72
N ASN A 326 11.48 2.89 -13.32
CA ASN A 326 10.33 2.39 -12.57
C ASN A 326 10.74 1.35 -11.50
N TYR A 327 11.72 0.51 -11.79
CA TYR A 327 12.26 -0.44 -10.81
C TYR A 327 12.97 0.27 -9.65
N GLU A 328 13.85 1.24 -9.91
CA GLU A 328 14.52 1.99 -8.83
C GLU A 328 13.53 2.78 -7.96
N VAL A 329 12.41 3.25 -8.53
CA VAL A 329 11.35 3.94 -7.76
C VAL A 329 10.48 2.98 -6.95
N LEU A 330 10.11 1.81 -7.49
CA LEU A 330 9.18 0.87 -6.85
C LEU A 330 9.83 -0.19 -5.96
N ALA A 331 11.13 -0.44 -6.11
CA ALA A 331 11.85 -1.41 -5.28
C ALA A 331 12.00 -0.90 -3.84
N LEU A 332 11.80 -1.80 -2.88
CA LEU A 332 12.21 -1.57 -1.49
C LEU A 332 13.73 -1.74 -1.34
N ARG A 333 14.35 -0.75 -0.69
CA ARG A 333 15.79 -0.76 -0.38
C ARG A 333 16.10 -1.63 0.84
N ARG A 334 17.35 -2.07 0.90
CA ARG A 334 17.92 -2.96 1.93
C ARG A 334 19.25 -2.41 2.49
N ASP A 335 19.55 -1.16 2.16
CA ASP A 335 20.81 -0.45 2.35
C ASP A 335 20.63 0.83 3.19
N VAL A 336 19.59 0.88 4.04
CA VAL A 336 19.42 1.99 4.98
C VAL A 336 20.44 1.85 6.12
N ASP A 337 21.08 2.95 6.51
CA ASP A 337 21.94 2.96 7.70
C ASP A 337 21.10 2.85 8.97
N VAL A 338 20.80 1.60 9.35
CA VAL A 338 20.04 1.23 10.53
C VAL A 338 20.44 -0.19 10.96
N HIS A 339 20.73 -0.35 12.25
CA HIS A 339 21.25 -1.59 12.82
C HIS A 339 20.28 -2.13 13.87
N LEU A 340 19.89 -3.39 13.73
CA LEU A 340 19.06 -4.13 14.66
C LEU A 340 19.77 -4.31 16.01
N GLN A 341 19.17 -3.84 17.10
CA GLN A 341 19.68 -4.04 18.45
C GLN A 341 19.05 -5.30 19.08
N GLU A 342 19.79 -6.01 19.95
CA GLU A 342 19.35 -7.29 20.54
C GLU A 342 18.15 -7.10 21.48
N GLU A 343 18.08 -5.99 22.21
CA GLU A 343 16.99 -5.68 23.14
C GLU A 343 15.64 -5.45 22.42
N TRP A 344 15.66 -5.21 21.09
CA TRP A 344 14.44 -5.15 20.26
C TRP A 344 13.90 -6.53 19.88
N LEU A 345 14.61 -7.62 20.23
CA LEU A 345 14.24 -9.02 19.98
C LEU A 345 13.74 -9.74 21.26
N VAL A 346 13.64 -9.01 22.36
CA VAL A 346 13.15 -9.50 23.66
C VAL A 346 11.62 -9.40 23.72
N GLU A 347 10.98 -10.35 24.41
CA GLU A 347 9.53 -10.33 24.64
C GLU A 347 9.12 -9.07 25.41
N ARG A 348 8.06 -8.42 24.94
CA ARG A 348 7.65 -7.10 25.37
C ARG A 348 6.82 -7.18 26.64
N ASP A 349 7.20 -6.44 27.68
CA ASP A 349 6.31 -6.18 28.82
C ASP A 349 5.09 -5.37 28.35
N THR A 350 3.91 -5.94 28.53
CA THR A 350 2.61 -5.38 28.12
C THR A 350 1.83 -4.74 29.28
N CYS A 351 2.35 -4.76 30.51
CA CYS A 351 1.58 -4.40 31.71
C CYS A 351 1.03 -2.95 31.67
N ASN A 352 1.72 -2.08 30.95
CA ASN A 352 1.39 -0.66 30.80
C ASN A 352 0.43 -0.36 29.64
N ASP A 353 0.27 -1.25 28.65
CA ASP A 353 -0.43 -0.99 27.37
C ASP A 353 -1.83 -0.39 27.57
N SER A 354 -2.68 -1.08 28.32
CA SER A 354 -4.07 -0.66 28.56
C SER A 354 -4.15 0.68 29.28
N SER A 355 -3.23 0.94 30.22
CA SER A 355 -3.14 2.21 30.96
C SER A 355 -2.67 3.36 30.05
N VAL A 356 -1.61 3.13 29.26
CA VAL A 356 -0.98 4.12 28.39
C VAL A 356 -1.90 4.52 27.25
N LEU A 357 -2.45 3.54 26.51
CA LEU A 357 -3.40 3.79 25.43
C LEU A 357 -4.67 4.50 25.92
N SER A 358 -5.16 4.19 27.13
CA SER A 358 -6.37 4.81 27.68
C SER A 358 -6.14 6.22 28.24
N LYS A 359 -4.96 6.51 28.80
CA LYS A 359 -4.54 7.88 29.14
C LYS A 359 -4.39 8.75 27.89
N PHE A 360 -3.79 8.21 26.84
CA PHE A 360 -3.68 8.85 25.54
C PHE A 360 -5.07 9.21 24.97
N PHE A 361 -6.05 8.31 25.02
CA PHE A 361 -7.42 8.59 24.59
C PHE A 361 -8.04 9.80 25.31
N ARG A 362 -8.05 9.80 26.65
CA ARG A 362 -8.62 10.91 27.45
C ARG A 362 -7.96 12.25 27.13
N SER A 363 -6.64 12.27 26.98
CA SER A 363 -5.90 13.49 26.63
C SER A 363 -6.33 14.10 25.28
N LEU A 364 -6.80 13.27 24.34
CA LEU A 364 -7.32 13.73 23.05
C LEU A 364 -8.75 14.25 23.19
N GLU A 365 -9.62 13.59 23.95
CA GLU A 365 -10.97 14.07 24.25
C GLU A 365 -10.94 15.45 24.91
N ASP A 366 -10.06 15.64 25.91
CA ASP A 366 -9.89 16.92 26.60
C ASP A 366 -9.40 18.03 25.65
N THR A 367 -8.46 17.75 24.74
CA THR A 367 -8.04 18.75 23.72
C THR A 367 -9.09 19.10 22.66
N ASN A 368 -10.20 18.35 22.58
CA ASN A 368 -11.32 18.65 21.67
C ASN A 368 -12.49 19.36 22.36
N LYS A 369 -12.43 19.62 23.66
CA LYS A 369 -13.42 20.46 24.37
C LYS A 369 -13.18 21.93 24.01
N PRO A 370 -14.22 22.69 23.59
CA PRO A 370 -14.05 24.11 23.29
C PRO A 370 -13.74 24.88 24.57
N THR A 371 -12.63 25.63 24.59
CA THR A 371 -12.30 26.53 25.70
C THR A 371 -13.32 27.68 25.79
N PRO A 372 -13.63 28.20 27.01
CA PRO A 372 -14.64 29.24 27.18
C PRO A 372 -14.35 30.54 26.41
N GLU A 373 -13.09 30.84 26.16
CA GLU A 373 -12.57 32.08 25.56
C GLU A 373 -13.08 32.34 24.13
N ASN A 374 -13.46 31.27 23.38
CA ASN A 374 -14.01 31.40 22.03
C ASN A 374 -15.52 31.76 21.98
N ARG A 375 -16.13 32.21 23.09
CA ARG A 375 -17.54 32.65 23.13
C ARG A 375 -17.75 34.16 23.13
N SER A 376 -16.71 34.98 23.31
CA SER A 376 -16.85 36.42 23.59
C SER A 376 -16.54 37.36 22.41
N SER A 377 -16.74 36.92 21.15
CA SER A 377 -16.48 37.74 19.96
C SER A 377 -17.62 37.72 18.90
N PHE A 378 -18.84 37.38 19.30
CA PHE A 378 -20.04 37.41 18.44
C PHE A 378 -21.26 37.98 19.18
N SER A 379 -21.11 39.19 19.73
CA SER A 379 -22.20 40.07 20.14
C SER A 379 -21.77 41.53 20.06
N ASN A 380 -22.66 42.37 19.51
CA ASN A 380 -22.50 43.82 19.27
C ASN A 380 -21.48 44.19 18.19
N GLY A 381 -21.96 44.90 17.17
CA GLY A 381 -21.25 45.26 15.93
C GLY A 381 -22.25 45.39 14.79
#